data_AF-A0A972SD78-F1
#
_entry.id   AF-A0A972SD78-F1
#
_cell.length_a   1.000
_cell.length_b   1.000
_cell.length_c   1.000
_cell.angle_alpha   90.00
_cell.angle_beta   90.00
_cell.angle_gamma   90.00
#
_symmetry.space_group_name_H-M   'P 1'
#
loop_
_entity.id
_entity.type
_entity.pdbx_description
1 polymer ?
#
loop_
_entity_poly.entity_id
_entity_poly.type
_entity_poly.pdbx_seq_one_letter_code
_entity_poly.pdbx_strand_id
1 'polypeptide(L)'
;VMGSSVGIASMVAMAMVMQHAGMTETLARGLADAVGRAYPLIAAWVGALGAFMTGSNTNSNVVFAALQMRTADLLGYSAAIILAAQSAGGALGSVIAPTKVVVGASTTGMAGKEGDVMAALGKYILISIGLISLLTVLALLLTPWG
;
A
#
# COMPACT_ATOMS: atom_id res chain seq x y z
N VAL A 1 16.41 5.19 22.55
CA VAL A 1 15.65 4.56 21.45
C VAL A 1 14.26 5.18 21.46
N MET A 2 13.88 6.02 20.49
CA MET A 2 12.47 6.43 20.39
C MET A 2 11.67 5.15 20.09
N GLY A 3 10.71 4.80 20.95
CA GLY A 3 9.92 3.59 20.77
C GLY A 3 9.12 3.65 19.47
N SER A 4 8.91 2.51 18.82
CA SER A 4 8.07 2.36 17.63
C SER A 4 6.69 3.03 17.79
N SER A 5 6.17 3.11 19.02
CA SER A 5 4.95 3.83 19.38
C SER A 5 4.96 5.31 19.01
N VAL A 6 6.09 6.01 19.14
CA VAL A 6 6.20 7.44 18.78
C VAL A 6 6.06 7.61 17.27
N GLY A 7 6.65 6.71 16.48
CA GLY A 7 6.52 6.70 15.03
C GLY A 7 5.09 6.41 14.58
N ILE A 8 4.42 5.43 15.19
CA ILE A 8 3.01 5.15 14.88
C ILE A 8 2.13 6.34 15.27
N ALA A 9 2.34 6.92 16.45
CA ALA A 9 1.57 8.09 16.92
C ALA A 9 1.75 9.30 15.98
N SER A 10 2.96 9.56 15.49
CA SER A 10 3.20 10.66 14.56
C SER A 10 2.57 10.41 13.18
N MET A 11 2.63 9.18 12.65
CA MET A 11 1.96 8.85 11.39
C MET A 11 0.43 8.95 11.51
N VAL A 12 -0.14 8.49 12.62
CA VAL A 12 -1.58 8.63 12.89
C VAL A 12 -1.95 10.11 13.01
N ALA A 13 -1.16 10.91 13.74
CA ALA A 13 -1.39 12.35 13.85
C ALA A 13 -1.36 13.04 12.48
N MET A 14 -0.38 12.70 11.63
CA MET A 14 -0.31 13.21 10.26
C MET A 14 -1.53 12.80 9.43
N ALA A 15 -1.93 11.52 9.48
CA ALA A 15 -3.11 11.04 8.76
C ALA A 15 -4.40 11.78 9.20
N MET A 16 -4.54 12.05 10.50
CA MET A 16 -5.66 12.82 11.03
C MET A 16 -5.64 14.27 10.55
N VAL A 17 -4.47 14.92 10.52
CA VAL A 17 -4.31 16.27 9.97
C VAL A 17 -4.67 16.29 8.47
N MET A 18 -4.22 15.31 7.69
CA MET A 18 -4.56 15.19 6.27
C MET A 18 -6.06 15.02 6.02
N GLN A 19 -6.77 14.33 6.90
CA GLN A 19 -8.22 14.20 6.84
C GLN A 19 -8.90 15.53 7.17
N HIS A 20 -8.56 16.16 8.30
CA HIS A 20 -9.22 17.37 8.77
C HIS A 20 -8.91 18.61 7.92
N ALA A 21 -7.72 18.66 7.30
CA ALA A 21 -7.33 19.74 6.40
C ALA A 21 -7.91 19.60 4.97
N GLY A 22 -8.72 18.57 4.69
CA GLY A 22 -9.30 18.33 3.36
C GLY A 22 -8.29 17.87 2.29
N MET A 23 -7.03 17.62 2.67
CA MET A 23 -6.01 17.12 1.75
C MET A 23 -6.37 15.73 1.20
N THR A 24 -6.89 14.86 2.08
CA THR A 24 -7.33 13.51 1.66
C THR A 24 -8.42 13.58 0.60
N GLU A 25 -9.39 14.48 0.77
CA GLU A 25 -10.48 14.69 -0.19
C GLU A 25 -9.94 15.18 -1.54
N THR A 26 -9.05 16.17 -1.52
CA THR A 26 -8.49 16.77 -2.72
C THR A 26 -7.67 15.76 -3.52
N LEU A 27 -6.83 14.98 -2.83
CA LEU A 27 -6.04 13.92 -3.45
C LEU A 27 -6.93 12.79 -3.99
N ALA A 28 -7.97 12.41 -3.25
CA ALA A 28 -8.90 11.36 -3.68
C ALA A 28 -9.65 11.76 -4.97
N ARG A 29 -10.11 13.01 -5.06
CA ARG A 29 -10.72 13.54 -6.30
C ARG A 29 -9.73 13.56 -7.45
N GLY A 30 -8.52 14.05 -7.22
CA GLY A 30 -7.46 14.04 -8.24
C GLY A 30 -7.16 12.62 -8.76
N LEU A 31 -7.10 11.62 -7.87
CA LEU A 31 -6.91 10.23 -8.27
C LEU A 31 -8.13 9.65 -9.00
N ALA A 32 -9.34 9.95 -8.53
CA ALA A 32 -10.57 9.53 -9.18
C ALA A 32 -10.68 10.10 -10.60
N ASP A 33 -10.35 11.38 -10.79
CA ASP A 33 -10.42 12.02 -12.09
C ASP A 33 -9.30 11.55 -13.04
N ALA A 34 -8.08 11.36 -12.52
CA ALA A 34 -6.93 10.98 -13.34
C ALA A 34 -6.92 9.49 -13.73
N VAL A 35 -7.26 8.60 -12.80
CA VAL A 35 -7.20 7.15 -12.99
C VAL A 35 -8.57 6.57 -13.35
N GLY A 36 -9.64 7.14 -12.79
CA GLY A 36 -11.02 6.75 -13.06
C GLY A 36 -11.27 5.27 -12.84
N ARG A 37 -11.91 4.64 -13.83
CA ARG A 37 -12.35 3.23 -13.75
C ARG A 37 -11.19 2.22 -13.67
N ALA A 38 -9.95 2.66 -13.95
CA ALA A 38 -8.77 1.81 -13.81
C ALA A 38 -8.23 1.77 -12.37
N TYR A 39 -8.80 2.55 -11.44
CA TYR A 39 -8.30 2.66 -10.07
C TYR A 39 -8.12 1.34 -9.31
N PRO A 40 -9.02 0.33 -9.44
CA PRO A 40 -8.82 -0.96 -8.78
C PRO A 40 -7.52 -1.68 -9.18
N LEU A 41 -6.97 -1.40 -10.37
CA LEU A 41 -5.68 -1.94 -10.80
C LEU A 41 -4.50 -1.30 -10.10
N ILE A 42 -4.68 -0.11 -9.50
CA ILE A 42 -3.63 0.69 -8.87
C ILE A 42 -3.64 0.55 -7.34
N ALA A 43 -4.77 0.15 -6.76
CA ALA A 43 -4.96 0.07 -5.31
C ALA A 43 -3.87 -0.76 -4.58
N ALA A 44 -3.53 -1.94 -5.12
CA ALA A 44 -2.49 -2.80 -4.56
C ALA A 44 -1.09 -2.19 -4.67
N TRP A 45 -0.81 -1.44 -5.74
CA TRP A 45 0.48 -0.78 -5.95
C TRP A 45 0.72 0.34 -4.96
N VAL A 46 -0.30 1.15 -4.67
CA VAL A 46 -0.21 2.21 -3.66
C VAL A 46 0.11 1.61 -2.29
N GLY A 47 -0.56 0.51 -1.91
CA GLY A 47 -0.26 -0.22 -0.68
C GLY A 47 1.17 -0.75 -0.63
N ALA A 48 1.62 -1.36 -1.73
CA ALA A 48 2.98 -1.90 -1.87
C ALA A 48 4.05 -0.80 -1.75
N LEU A 49 3.87 0.33 -2.44
CA LEU A 49 4.78 1.47 -2.38
C LEU A 49 4.87 2.05 -0.96
N GLY A 50 3.73 2.26 -0.32
CA GLY A 50 3.71 2.76 1.06
C GLY A 50 4.41 1.82 2.03
N ALA A 51 4.23 0.51 1.88
CA ALA A 51 4.87 -0.48 2.74
C ALA A 51 6.36 -0.68 2.43
N PHE A 52 6.77 -0.53 1.17
CA PHE A 52 8.18 -0.52 0.77
C PHE A 52 8.94 0.65 1.39
N MET A 53 8.36 1.85 1.32
CA MET A 53 8.96 3.07 1.90
C MET A 53 9.01 3.04 3.43
N THR A 54 7.94 2.57 4.07
CA THR A 54 7.82 2.58 5.54
C THR A 54 8.37 1.32 6.21
N GLY A 55 8.59 0.24 5.46
CA GLY A 55 8.94 -1.08 5.98
C GLY A 55 7.81 -1.81 6.72
N SER A 56 6.58 -1.28 6.73
CA SER A 56 5.48 -1.80 7.53
C SER A 56 4.14 -1.70 6.81
N ASN A 57 3.40 -2.82 6.75
CA ASN A 57 2.05 -2.82 6.21
C ASN A 57 1.10 -1.95 7.04
N THR A 58 1.24 -1.99 8.37
CA THR A 58 0.43 -1.15 9.28
C THR A 58 0.66 0.33 9.00
N ASN A 59 1.91 0.76 8.84
CA ASN A 59 2.23 2.17 8.58
C ASN A 59 1.71 2.62 7.21
N SER A 60 1.82 1.76 6.19
CA SER A 60 1.21 2.01 4.88
C SER A 60 -0.30 2.25 4.99
N ASN A 61 -0.99 1.40 5.75
CA ASN A 61 -2.43 1.52 5.96
C ASN A 61 -2.82 2.80 6.71
N VAL A 62 -2.06 3.20 7.74
CA VAL A 62 -2.29 4.46 8.46
C VAL A 62 -2.22 5.66 7.52
N VAL A 63 -1.28 5.67 6.57
CA VAL A 63 -1.07 6.80 5.65
C VAL A 63 -2.08 6.81 4.51
N PHE A 64 -2.34 5.65 3.88
CA PHE A 64 -3.04 5.60 2.60
C PHE A 64 -4.46 5.04 2.64
N ALA A 65 -4.87 4.32 3.70
CA ALA A 65 -6.20 3.70 3.72
C ALA A 65 -7.34 4.74 3.60
N ALA A 66 -7.22 5.88 4.29
CA ALA A 66 -8.23 6.93 4.22
C ALA A 66 -8.35 7.52 2.80
N LEU A 67 -7.23 7.73 2.12
CA LEU A 67 -7.19 8.18 0.73
C LEU A 67 -7.84 7.16 -0.21
N GLN A 68 -7.51 5.89 -0.05
CA GLN A 68 -7.99 4.82 -0.91
C GLN A 68 -9.48 4.49 -0.70
N MET A 69 -9.92 4.50 0.55
CA MET A 69 -11.33 4.41 0.92
C MET A 69 -12.11 5.55 0.25
N ARG A 70 -11.64 6.79 0.40
CA ARG A 70 -12.33 7.94 -0.20
C ARG A 70 -12.34 7.90 -1.72
N THR A 71 -11.26 7.45 -2.34
CA THR A 71 -11.20 7.31 -3.81
C THR A 71 -12.14 6.21 -4.30
N ALA A 72 -12.27 5.12 -3.55
CA ALA A 72 -13.25 4.06 -3.83
C ALA A 72 -14.68 4.61 -3.77
N ASP A 73 -15.02 5.37 -2.73
CA ASP A 73 -16.35 5.98 -2.56
C ASP A 73 -16.69 6.92 -3.72
N LEU A 74 -15.75 7.78 -4.13
CA LEU A 74 -15.94 8.71 -5.25
C LEU A 74 -16.18 7.99 -6.59
N LEU A 75 -15.58 6.82 -6.78
CA LEU A 75 -15.70 6.02 -8.00
C LEU A 75 -16.83 4.98 -7.93
N GLY A 76 -17.54 4.90 -6.80
CA GLY A 76 -18.60 3.90 -6.59
C GLY A 76 -18.09 2.46 -6.49
N TYR A 77 -16.86 2.27 -6.01
CA TYR A 77 -16.30 0.94 -5.75
C TYR A 77 -16.45 0.55 -4.28
N SER A 78 -16.55 -0.75 -4.01
CA SER A 78 -16.52 -1.28 -2.64
C SER A 78 -15.20 -0.91 -1.95
N ALA A 79 -15.28 -0.03 -0.94
CA ALA A 79 -14.14 0.35 -0.12
C ALA A 79 -13.45 -0.88 0.50
N ALA A 80 -14.21 -1.89 0.93
CA ALA A 80 -13.66 -3.11 1.50
C ALA A 80 -12.73 -3.85 0.53
N ILE A 81 -13.12 -3.97 -0.74
CA ILE A 81 -12.31 -4.66 -1.75
C ILE A 81 -11.06 -3.85 -2.09
N ILE A 82 -11.18 -2.53 -2.23
CA ILE A 82 -10.03 -1.64 -2.49
C ILE A 82 -9.04 -1.66 -1.31
N LEU A 83 -9.52 -1.60 -0.08
CA LEU A 83 -8.66 -1.66 1.12
C LEU A 83 -8.03 -3.04 1.30
N ALA A 84 -8.72 -4.12 0.93
CA ALA A 84 -8.14 -5.46 0.89
C ALA A 84 -6.98 -5.52 -0.11
N ALA A 85 -7.16 -4.96 -1.31
CA ALA A 85 -6.10 -4.87 -2.33
C ALA A 85 -4.90 -4.07 -1.82
N GLN A 86 -5.14 -2.91 -1.18
CA GLN A 86 -4.08 -2.11 -0.56
C GLN A 86 -3.29 -2.91 0.48
N SER A 87 -3.98 -3.58 1.41
CA SER A 87 -3.31 -4.32 2.48
C SER A 87 -2.55 -5.55 1.94
N ALA A 88 -3.08 -6.22 0.92
CA ALA A 88 -2.42 -7.34 0.27
C ALA A 88 -1.17 -6.89 -0.51
N GLY A 89 -1.27 -5.79 -1.25
CA GLY A 89 -0.12 -5.17 -1.90
C GLY A 89 0.92 -4.67 -0.89
N GLY A 90 0.49 -4.07 0.22
CA GLY A 90 1.35 -3.62 1.30
C GLY A 90 2.08 -4.76 2.00
N ALA A 91 1.44 -5.92 2.20
CA ALA A 91 2.11 -7.12 2.69
C ALA A 91 3.29 -7.50 1.79
N LEU A 92 3.07 -7.57 0.48
CA LEU A 92 4.13 -7.90 -0.50
C LEU A 92 5.21 -6.82 -0.56
N GLY A 93 4.84 -5.55 -0.67
CA GLY A 93 5.80 -4.44 -0.74
C GLY A 93 6.69 -4.37 0.49
N SER A 94 6.16 -4.73 1.66
CA SER A 94 6.94 -4.77 2.90
C SER A 94 8.07 -5.82 2.88
N VAL A 95 7.94 -6.90 2.09
CA VAL A 95 8.94 -7.99 2.03
C VAL A 95 10.26 -7.49 1.45
N ILE A 96 10.22 -6.66 0.42
CA ILE A 96 11.41 -6.04 -0.21
C ILE A 96 11.76 -4.67 0.37
N ALA A 97 11.10 -4.25 1.44
CA ALA A 97 11.47 -3.00 2.08
C ALA A 97 12.94 -3.05 2.56
N PRO A 98 13.74 -1.99 2.34
CA PRO A 98 15.17 -1.99 2.66
C PRO A 98 15.45 -2.41 4.10
N THR A 99 14.62 -1.97 5.05
CA THR A 99 14.75 -2.30 6.47
C THR A 99 14.60 -3.81 6.74
N LYS A 100 13.69 -4.50 6.05
CA LYS A 100 13.52 -5.95 6.21
C LYS A 100 14.59 -6.74 5.48
N VAL A 101 14.98 -6.30 4.29
CA VAL A 101 16.03 -6.97 3.51
C VAL A 101 17.37 -6.91 4.24
N VAL A 102 17.75 -5.76 4.82
CA VAL A 102 18.98 -5.62 5.62
C VAL A 102 18.99 -6.60 6.80
N VAL A 103 17.87 -6.74 7.50
CA VAL A 103 17.74 -7.70 8.62
C VAL A 103 17.78 -9.15 8.12
N GLY A 104 17.19 -9.45 6.96
CA GLY A 104 17.28 -10.79 6.36
C GLY A 104 18.69 -11.13 5.89
N ALA A 105 19.39 -10.19 5.27
CA ALA A 105 20.74 -10.38 4.76
C ALA A 105 21.75 -10.62 5.89
N SER A 106 21.59 -9.93 7.03
CA SER A 106 22.49 -10.09 8.19
C SER A 106 22.38 -11.46 8.86
N THR A 107 21.22 -12.12 8.78
CA THR A 107 20.99 -13.46 9.37
C THR A 107 21.34 -14.61 8.44
N THR A 108 21.43 -14.36 7.14
CA THR A 108 21.66 -15.38 6.10
C THR A 108 23.09 -15.38 5.53
N GLY A 109 23.98 -14.54 6.07
CA GLY A 109 25.36 -14.39 5.58
C GLY A 109 25.45 -13.66 4.24
N MET A 110 24.41 -12.91 3.85
CA MET A 110 24.34 -12.14 2.61
C MET A 110 24.53 -10.63 2.86
N ALA A 111 25.10 -10.24 4.00
CA ALA A 111 25.38 -8.83 4.31
C ALA A 111 26.23 -8.18 3.20
N GLY A 112 25.83 -6.98 2.75
CA GLY A 112 26.45 -6.29 1.61
C GLY A 112 25.94 -6.75 0.23
N LYS A 113 25.02 -7.72 0.17
CA LYS A 113 24.33 -8.18 -1.05
C LYS A 113 22.83 -7.89 -1.04
N GLU A 114 22.40 -6.88 -0.28
CA GLU A 114 20.99 -6.51 -0.13
C GLU A 114 20.37 -6.13 -1.49
N GLY A 115 21.15 -5.46 -2.34
CA GLY A 115 20.73 -5.12 -3.71
C GLY A 115 20.44 -6.35 -4.56
N ASP A 116 21.27 -7.39 -4.47
CA ASP A 116 21.06 -8.65 -5.20
C ASP A 116 19.80 -9.37 -4.71
N VAL A 117 19.56 -9.37 -3.39
CA VAL A 117 18.34 -9.94 -2.79
C VAL A 117 17.10 -9.18 -3.25
N MET A 118 17.14 -7.84 -3.22
CA MET A 118 16.04 -7.01 -3.72
C MET A 118 15.77 -7.23 -5.20
N ALA A 119 16.82 -7.33 -6.03
CA ALA A 119 16.69 -7.59 -7.45
C ALA A 119 16.11 -8.98 -7.73
N ALA A 120 16.55 -10.00 -7.00
CA ALA A 120 16.05 -11.37 -7.11
C ALA A 120 14.56 -11.47 -6.73
N LEU A 121 14.14 -10.80 -5.66
CA LEU A 121 12.75 -10.81 -5.19
C LEU A 121 11.83 -9.88 -6.01
N GLY A 122 12.38 -8.82 -6.58
CA GLY A 122 11.63 -7.75 -7.25
C GLY A 122 10.68 -8.29 -8.32
N LYS A 123 11.16 -9.18 -9.20
CA LYS A 123 10.31 -9.77 -10.25
C LYS A 123 9.11 -10.52 -9.68
N TYR A 124 9.32 -11.35 -8.66
CA TYR A 124 8.24 -12.15 -8.06
C TYR A 124 7.20 -11.27 -7.38
N ILE A 125 7.64 -10.20 -6.70
CA ILE A 125 6.74 -9.26 -6.04
C ILE A 125 5.95 -8.44 -7.04
N LEU A 126 6.59 -7.92 -8.10
CA LEU A 126 5.90 -7.18 -9.16
C LEU A 126 4.80 -8.03 -9.83
N ILE A 127 5.10 -9.29 -10.15
CA ILE A 127 4.12 -10.23 -10.70
C ILE A 127 2.98 -10.46 -9.70
N SER A 128 3.30 -10.67 -8.42
CA SER A 128 2.31 -10.93 -7.38
C SER A 128 1.38 -9.75 -7.13
N ILE A 129 1.90 -8.51 -7.14
CA ILE A 129 1.08 -7.29 -7.03
C ILE A 129 0.20 -7.13 -8.27
N GLY A 130 0.73 -7.44 -9.47
CA GLY A 130 -0.05 -7.48 -10.70
C GLY A 130 -1.22 -8.47 -10.61
N LEU A 131 -0.97 -9.68 -10.09
CA LEU A 131 -2.01 -10.69 -9.86
C LEU A 131 -3.08 -10.20 -8.87
N ILE A 132 -2.69 -9.59 -7.74
CA ILE A 132 -3.65 -8.99 -6.79
C ILE A 132 -4.49 -7.91 -7.47
N SER A 133 -3.88 -7.09 -8.33
CA SER A 133 -4.59 -6.04 -9.06
C SER A 133 -5.67 -6.63 -9.98
N LEU A 134 -5.35 -7.71 -10.71
CA LEU A 134 -6.32 -8.44 -11.53
C LEU A 134 -7.42 -9.10 -10.70
N LEU A 135 -7.06 -9.72 -9.57
CA LEU A 135 -8.02 -10.32 -8.64
C LEU A 135 -8.95 -9.27 -8.02
N THR A 136 -8.46 -8.06 -7.79
CA THR A 136 -9.26 -6.94 -7.27
C THR A 136 -10.35 -6.53 -8.27
N VAL A 137 -9.99 -6.40 -9.55
CA VAL A 137 -10.96 -6.15 -10.62
C VAL A 137 -11.96 -7.29 -10.72
N LEU A 138 -11.49 -8.54 -10.72
CA LEU A 138 -12.37 -9.71 -10.77
C LEU A 138 -13.34 -9.73 -9.57
N ALA A 139 -12.87 -9.45 -8.36
CA ALA A 139 -13.70 -9.40 -7.16
C ALA A 139 -14.78 -8.31 -7.23
N LEU A 140 -14.46 -7.14 -7.79
CA LEU A 140 -15.45 -6.08 -8.02
C LEU A 140 -16.50 -6.48 -9.07
N LEU A 141 -16.10 -7.21 -10.12
CA LEU A 141 -17.05 -7.70 -11.13
C LEU A 141 -17.99 -8.78 -10.58
N LEU A 142 -17.50 -9.63 -9.69
CA LEU A 142 -18.29 -10.69 -9.05
C LEU A 142 -19.16 -10.18 -7.90
N THR A 143 -18.83 -9.02 -7.34
CA THR A 143 -19.55 -8.41 -6.21
C THR A 143 -20.19 -7.09 -6.66
N PRO A 144 -21.23 -7.12 -7.51
CA PRO A 144 -21.87 -5.90 -8.02
C PRO A 144 -22.68 -5.12 -6.96
N TRP A 145 -22.71 -5.58 -5.71
CA TRP A 145 -23.43 -4.93 -4.61
C TRP A 145 -22.42 -4.23 -3.69
N GLY A 146 -22.12 -2.98 -4.04
CA GLY A 146 -21.54 -1.97 -3.16
C GLY A 146 -22.51 -0.81 -3.06
#